data_AF-A0A924ZV14-F1
#
_entry.id   AF-A0A924ZV14-F1
#
_cell.length_a   1.000
_cell.length_b   1.000
_cell.length_c   1.000
_cell.angle_alpha   90.00
_cell.angle_beta   90.00
_cell.angle_gamma   90.00
#
_symmetry.space_group_name_H-M   'P 1'
#
loop_
_entity.id
_entity.type
_entity.pdbx_description
1 polymer ?
#
loop_
_entity_poly.entity_id
_entity_poly.type
_entity_poly.pdbx_seq_one_letter_code
_entity_poly.pdbx_strand_id
1 'polypeptide(L)'
;MICSVGVLMTGCKPKSVSDCGFVQNVYGQRISWKTKDPIELIITNQVPVALRPAIYRAVKTWEDRIGQKIFNVTEDSTRASLSPTKDGKSAIYFLSSWESDRASEQGRTSIYWAADQIMEADIRINAQNFSFYDQDPKQLVGSDVVHALASSDGYNFEALILHELGHFLGLKHATGAGTVMATHLASYTDRITPSEVDSQNVQCVYR
;
A
#
# COMPACT_ATOMS: atom_id res chain seq x y z
N MET A 1 -53.81 -34.24 -9.24
CA MET A 1 -52.53 -34.50 -8.54
C MET A 1 -51.54 -33.47 -9.03
N ILE A 2 -51.39 -32.37 -8.29
CA ILE A 2 -50.54 -31.24 -8.67
C ILE A 2 -49.14 -31.54 -8.13
N CYS A 3 -48.19 -31.79 -9.03
CA CYS A 3 -46.80 -32.04 -8.69
C CYS A 3 -46.08 -30.70 -8.61
N SER A 4 -45.93 -30.16 -7.41
CA SER A 4 -45.15 -28.96 -7.15
C SER A 4 -43.66 -29.30 -7.21
N VAL A 5 -42.99 -28.90 -8.28
CA VAL A 5 -41.53 -28.98 -8.41
C VAL A 5 -40.92 -27.84 -7.59
N GLY A 6 -40.38 -28.18 -6.42
CA GLY A 6 -39.58 -27.27 -5.60
C GLY A 6 -38.20 -27.08 -6.20
N VAL A 7 -37.92 -25.88 -6.72
CA VAL A 7 -36.57 -25.47 -7.14
C VAL A 7 -35.74 -25.21 -5.88
N LEU A 8 -34.86 -26.14 -5.53
CA LEU A 8 -33.83 -25.93 -4.53
C LEU A 8 -32.76 -24.99 -5.11
N MET A 9 -32.82 -23.72 -4.74
CA MET A 9 -31.74 -22.76 -4.96
C MET A 9 -30.55 -23.13 -4.06
N THR A 10 -29.70 -24.05 -4.50
CA THR A 10 -28.38 -24.23 -3.88
C THR A 10 -27.54 -23.01 -4.22
N GLY A 11 -27.53 -22.01 -3.34
CA GLY A 11 -26.65 -20.85 -3.49
C GLY A 11 -25.20 -21.30 -3.56
N CYS A 12 -24.54 -21.02 -4.69
CA CYS A 12 -23.12 -21.28 -4.86
C CYS A 12 -22.32 -20.46 -3.86
N LYS A 13 -21.93 -21.06 -2.73
CA LYS A 13 -20.97 -20.45 -1.82
C LYS A 13 -19.60 -20.43 -2.51
N PRO A 14 -18.94 -19.26 -2.67
CA PRO A 14 -17.61 -19.19 -3.25
C PRO A 14 -16.65 -20.10 -2.46
N LYS A 15 -15.76 -20.81 -3.16
CA LYS A 15 -14.78 -21.70 -2.54
C LYS A 15 -13.70 -20.85 -1.88
N SER A 16 -13.53 -21.02 -0.57
CA SER A 16 -12.41 -20.44 0.18
C SER A 16 -11.09 -20.93 -0.40
N VAL A 17 -10.11 -20.02 -0.51
CA VAL A 17 -8.76 -20.29 -0.99
C VAL A 17 -7.74 -20.00 0.11
N SER A 18 -6.53 -20.57 0.02
CA SER A 18 -5.41 -20.16 0.88
C SER A 18 -5.18 -18.65 0.73
N ASP A 19 -4.85 -17.93 1.81
CA ASP A 19 -4.72 -16.47 1.76
C ASP A 19 -3.51 -15.98 0.96
N CYS A 20 -2.44 -16.77 0.86
CA CYS A 20 -1.16 -16.35 0.29
C CYS A 20 -0.64 -15.01 0.84
N GLY A 21 -0.89 -14.72 2.12
CA GLY A 21 -0.53 -13.45 2.73
C GLY A 21 -1.38 -12.25 2.28
N PHE A 22 -2.52 -12.46 1.60
CA PHE A 22 -3.45 -11.39 1.25
C PHE A 22 -4.57 -11.24 2.28
N VAL A 23 -5.16 -10.05 2.33
CA VAL A 23 -6.44 -9.83 2.99
C VAL A 23 -7.51 -10.67 2.28
N GLN A 24 -8.43 -11.25 3.04
CA GLN A 24 -9.55 -12.01 2.49
C GLN A 24 -10.90 -11.39 2.87
N ASN A 25 -11.88 -11.54 1.98
CA ASN A 25 -13.26 -11.20 2.29
C ASN A 25 -13.91 -12.26 3.20
N VAL A 26 -15.17 -12.05 3.58
CA VAL A 26 -15.95 -12.96 4.45
C VAL A 26 -16.17 -14.36 3.87
N TYR A 27 -15.92 -14.54 2.56
CA TYR A 27 -16.02 -15.82 1.87
C TYR A 27 -14.66 -16.53 1.74
N GLY A 28 -13.58 -15.96 2.29
CA GLY A 28 -12.23 -16.50 2.19
C GLY A 28 -11.63 -16.36 0.78
N GLN A 29 -12.07 -15.37 0.02
CA GLN A 29 -11.46 -14.99 -1.27
C GLN A 29 -10.45 -13.88 -1.03
N ARG A 30 -9.30 -13.95 -1.71
CA ARG A 30 -8.26 -12.90 -1.64
C ARG A 30 -8.77 -11.61 -2.25
N ILE A 31 -8.56 -10.50 -1.58
CA ILE A 31 -8.86 -9.17 -2.09
C ILE A 31 -7.62 -8.68 -2.83
N SER A 32 -7.72 -8.56 -4.15
CA SER A 32 -6.61 -8.12 -4.99
C SER A 32 -7.09 -7.31 -6.18
N TRP A 33 -6.17 -6.64 -6.86
CA TRP A 33 -6.44 -6.11 -8.19
C TRP A 33 -6.72 -7.25 -9.17
N LYS A 34 -7.76 -7.11 -9.99
CA LYS A 34 -8.18 -8.10 -11.02
C LYS A 34 -8.15 -7.52 -12.44
N THR A 35 -7.20 -6.63 -12.68
CA THR A 35 -7.00 -5.96 -13.97
C THR A 35 -5.92 -6.66 -14.79
N LYS A 36 -6.02 -6.56 -16.11
CA LYS A 36 -4.95 -6.95 -17.05
C LYS A 36 -4.04 -5.77 -17.40
N ASP A 37 -4.56 -4.55 -17.28
CA ASP A 37 -3.81 -3.32 -17.51
C ASP A 37 -3.08 -2.93 -16.23
N PRO A 38 -1.91 -2.28 -16.32
CA PRO A 38 -1.22 -1.75 -15.15
C PRO A 38 -2.13 -0.84 -14.31
N ILE A 39 -2.00 -0.94 -12.99
CA ILE A 39 -2.80 -0.21 -12.02
C ILE A 39 -2.30 1.23 -11.97
N GLU A 40 -3.19 2.18 -12.20
CA GLU A 40 -2.89 3.60 -12.07
C GLU A 40 -2.55 3.97 -10.62
N LEU A 41 -1.44 4.67 -10.44
CA LEU A 41 -1.00 5.20 -9.16
C LEU A 41 -0.50 6.64 -9.32
N ILE A 42 -1.19 7.57 -8.68
CA ILE A 42 -0.90 9.00 -8.82
C ILE A 42 -0.01 9.46 -7.66
N ILE A 43 1.13 10.07 -7.96
CA ILE A 43 1.93 10.82 -7.00
C ILE A 43 1.37 12.25 -6.97
N THR A 44 0.80 12.64 -5.84
CA THR A 44 0.25 14.00 -5.67
C THR A 44 1.35 15.04 -5.53
N ASN A 45 1.01 16.31 -5.79
CA ASN A 45 1.96 17.41 -5.66
C ASN A 45 2.46 17.65 -4.22
N GLN A 46 1.79 17.08 -3.22
CA GLN A 46 2.20 17.14 -1.82
C GLN A 46 3.46 16.32 -1.55
N VAL A 47 3.72 15.27 -2.33
CA VAL A 47 4.92 14.45 -2.18
C VAL A 47 6.14 15.28 -2.59
N PRO A 48 7.09 15.54 -1.67
CA PRO A 48 8.28 16.33 -1.95
C PRO A 48 9.10 15.72 -3.09
N VAL A 49 9.57 16.56 -4.01
CA VAL A 49 10.34 16.11 -5.20
C VAL A 49 11.55 15.27 -4.79
N ALA A 50 12.22 15.61 -3.69
CA ALA A 50 13.37 14.87 -3.16
C ALA A 50 13.06 13.42 -2.75
N LEU A 51 11.79 13.10 -2.46
CA LEU A 51 11.36 11.76 -2.02
C LEU A 51 10.71 10.94 -3.15
N ARG A 52 10.35 11.56 -4.28
CA ARG A 52 9.69 10.86 -5.40
C ARG A 52 10.52 9.71 -5.98
N PRO A 53 11.86 9.80 -6.12
CA PRO A 53 12.67 8.69 -6.62
C PRO A 53 12.48 7.38 -5.83
N ALA A 54 12.28 7.45 -4.51
CA ALA A 54 12.02 6.28 -3.67
C ALA A 54 10.73 5.55 -4.05
N ILE A 55 9.67 6.25 -4.48
CA ILE A 55 8.42 5.64 -4.94
C ILE A 55 8.67 4.78 -6.18
N TYR A 56 9.40 5.33 -7.15
CA TYR A 56 9.72 4.61 -8.38
C TYR A 56 10.58 3.37 -8.13
N ARG A 57 11.53 3.43 -7.17
CA ARG A 57 12.34 2.27 -6.78
C ARG A 57 11.53 1.19 -6.06
N ALA A 58 10.61 1.60 -5.17
CA ALA A 58 9.70 0.67 -4.49
C ALA A 58 8.72 -0.01 -5.47
N VAL A 59 8.16 0.74 -6.42
CA VAL A 59 7.34 0.19 -7.52
C VAL A 59 8.13 -0.82 -8.33
N LYS A 60 9.33 -0.43 -8.79
CA LYS A 60 10.21 -1.32 -9.55
C LYS A 60 10.53 -2.59 -8.77
N THR A 61 10.75 -2.48 -7.46
CA THR A 61 11.05 -3.63 -6.60
C THR A 61 9.92 -4.64 -6.60
N TRP A 62 8.66 -4.20 -6.51
CA TRP A 62 7.51 -5.10 -6.62
C TRP A 62 7.37 -5.69 -8.03
N GLU A 63 7.52 -4.90 -9.08
CA GLU A 63 7.45 -5.39 -10.46
C GLU A 63 8.54 -6.42 -10.78
N ASP A 64 9.76 -6.22 -10.29
CA ASP A 64 10.86 -7.17 -10.43
C ASP A 64 10.57 -8.49 -9.69
N ARG A 65 9.93 -8.43 -8.51
CA ARG A 65 9.51 -9.62 -7.77
C ARG A 65 8.37 -10.36 -8.43
N ILE A 66 7.44 -9.65 -9.06
CA ILE A 66 6.30 -10.27 -9.75
C ILE A 66 6.74 -10.81 -11.12
N GLY A 67 7.68 -10.15 -11.78
CA GLY A 67 8.20 -10.51 -13.10
C GLY A 67 7.43 -9.87 -14.26
N GLN A 68 6.59 -8.86 -13.99
CA GLN A 68 5.88 -8.07 -15.01
C GLN A 68 5.55 -6.67 -14.51
N LYS A 69 5.23 -5.77 -15.45
CA LYS A 69 4.76 -4.42 -15.15
C LYS A 69 3.36 -4.48 -14.55
N ILE A 70 3.17 -3.86 -13.39
CA ILE A 70 1.92 -3.87 -12.62
C ILE A 70 1.43 -2.46 -12.35
N PHE A 71 2.31 -1.46 -12.37
CA PHE A 71 1.96 -0.07 -12.05
C PHE A 71 2.06 0.83 -13.27
N ASN A 72 1.14 1.77 -13.38
CA ASN A 72 1.30 2.97 -14.20
C ASN A 72 1.37 4.17 -13.27
N VAL A 73 2.59 4.63 -12.98
CA VAL A 73 2.82 5.73 -12.06
C VAL A 73 2.80 7.06 -12.82
N THR A 74 1.94 7.98 -12.38
CA THR A 74 1.86 9.34 -12.94
C THR A 74 2.03 10.38 -11.84
N GLU A 75 2.54 11.56 -12.16
CA GLU A 75 2.60 12.68 -11.23
C GLU A 75 1.52 13.70 -11.59
N ASP A 76 0.74 14.12 -10.61
CA ASP A 76 -0.28 15.17 -10.79
C ASP A 76 0.10 16.41 -9.99
N SER A 77 0.59 17.42 -10.71
CA SER A 77 0.99 18.72 -10.14
C SER A 77 -0.21 19.58 -9.73
N THR A 78 -1.42 19.26 -10.20
CA THR A 78 -2.65 20.03 -10.01
C THR A 78 -3.54 19.50 -8.89
N ARG A 79 -3.37 18.23 -8.50
CA ARG A 79 -4.07 17.61 -7.37
C ARG A 79 -3.48 18.05 -6.03
N ALA A 80 -3.57 19.35 -5.78
CA ALA A 80 -3.45 19.94 -4.46
C ALA A 80 -4.82 19.82 -3.78
N SER A 81 -4.86 19.51 -2.49
CA SER A 81 -5.99 19.87 -1.63
C SER A 81 -7.30 19.08 -1.78
N LEU A 82 -7.25 17.77 -1.94
CA LEU A 82 -8.38 16.96 -1.44
C LEU A 82 -7.81 15.92 -0.51
N SER A 83 -8.24 15.98 0.75
CA SER A 83 -8.09 14.87 1.68
C SER A 83 -8.40 13.58 0.94
N PRO A 84 -7.63 12.50 1.17
CA PRO A 84 -7.87 11.21 0.52
C PRO A 84 -9.36 10.87 0.58
N THR A 85 -9.98 10.83 -0.61
CA THR A 85 -11.41 10.63 -0.80
C THR A 85 -11.57 9.46 -1.73
N LYS A 86 -12.58 8.62 -1.45
CA LYS A 86 -13.00 7.56 -2.35
C LYS A 86 -13.53 8.15 -3.66
N ASP A 87 -12.67 8.39 -4.63
CA ASP A 87 -12.97 9.07 -5.90
C ASP A 87 -12.66 8.22 -7.13
N GLY A 88 -12.34 6.94 -6.92
CA GLY A 88 -12.00 5.98 -7.95
C GLY A 88 -10.58 6.13 -8.48
N LYS A 89 -9.74 6.97 -7.87
CA LYS A 89 -8.33 7.13 -8.25
C LYS A 89 -7.42 6.84 -7.07
N SER A 90 -6.51 5.91 -7.28
CA SER A 90 -5.48 5.54 -6.32
C SER A 90 -4.33 6.56 -6.29
N ALA A 91 -3.99 7.09 -5.12
CA ALA A 91 -2.95 8.12 -5.01
C ALA A 91 -2.06 8.01 -3.74
N ILE A 92 -0.86 8.60 -3.82
CA ILE A 92 0.07 8.79 -2.71
C ILE A 92 -0.01 10.23 -2.24
N TYR A 93 -0.30 10.41 -0.96
CA TYR A 93 -0.42 11.69 -0.27
C TYR A 93 0.67 11.85 0.78
N PHE A 94 1.21 13.06 0.89
CA PHE A 94 2.18 13.42 1.94
C PHE A 94 1.54 14.50 2.82
N LEU A 95 0.99 14.08 3.97
CA LEU A 95 0.04 14.89 4.71
C LEU A 95 0.72 15.64 5.86
N SER A 96 0.54 16.95 5.91
CA SER A 96 0.96 17.82 7.02
C SER A 96 -0.03 17.82 8.20
N SER A 97 -1.18 17.16 8.04
CA SER A 97 -2.15 16.87 9.10
C SER A 97 -2.50 15.38 9.13
N TRP A 98 -2.74 14.85 10.33
CA TRP A 98 -2.93 13.44 10.60
C TRP A 98 -3.92 13.24 11.75
N GLU A 99 -4.60 12.09 11.75
CA GLU A 99 -5.56 11.75 12.80
C GLU A 99 -4.86 11.56 14.16
N SER A 100 -5.34 12.26 15.19
CA SER A 100 -4.68 12.33 16.51
C SER A 100 -4.67 11.00 17.25
N ASP A 101 -5.66 10.13 17.02
CA ASP A 101 -5.72 8.77 17.56
C ASP A 101 -4.78 7.78 16.84
N ARG A 102 -4.05 8.25 15.81
CA ARG A 102 -3.15 7.47 14.95
C ARG A 102 -1.79 8.13 14.76
N ALA A 103 -1.40 9.03 15.66
CA ALA A 103 -0.15 9.80 15.55
C ALA A 103 1.13 8.94 15.47
N SER A 104 1.06 7.66 15.86
CA SER A 104 2.18 6.72 15.75
C SER A 104 2.28 6.00 14.40
N GLU A 105 1.31 6.14 13.51
CA GLU A 105 1.34 5.55 12.16
C GLU A 105 2.23 6.41 11.24
N GLN A 106 3.29 5.83 10.69
CA GLN A 106 4.21 6.51 9.75
C GLN A 106 3.58 6.67 8.36
N GLY A 107 2.77 5.69 7.97
CA GLY A 107 2.02 5.65 6.74
C GLY A 107 0.80 4.75 6.91
N ARG A 108 -0.09 4.82 5.92
CA ARG A 108 -1.27 3.96 5.86
C ARG A 108 -1.82 3.84 4.46
N THR A 109 -2.01 2.60 4.03
CA THR A 109 -2.83 2.27 2.87
C THR A 109 -4.29 1.98 3.23
N SER A 110 -5.22 2.68 2.60
CA SER A 110 -6.65 2.39 2.60
C SER A 110 -7.02 1.69 1.30
N ILE A 111 -7.63 0.50 1.37
CA ILE A 111 -8.12 -0.22 0.18
C ILE A 111 -9.65 -0.21 0.15
N TYR A 112 -10.23 0.02 -1.02
CA TYR A 112 -11.66 -0.10 -1.27
C TYR A 112 -11.89 -1.19 -2.30
N TRP A 113 -12.77 -2.14 -2.00
CA TRP A 113 -13.02 -3.30 -2.86
C TRP A 113 -14.51 -3.57 -3.07
N ALA A 114 -14.81 -4.25 -4.18
CA ALA A 114 -16.11 -4.81 -4.49
C ALA A 114 -15.96 -6.33 -4.65
N ALA A 115 -16.72 -7.09 -3.85
CA ALA A 115 -16.56 -8.54 -3.68
C ALA A 115 -15.14 -8.95 -3.22
N ASP A 116 -14.25 -9.25 -4.16
CA ASP A 116 -12.85 -9.64 -3.94
C ASP A 116 -11.88 -8.89 -4.88
N GLN A 117 -12.37 -7.83 -5.54
CA GLN A 117 -11.59 -6.96 -6.41
C GLN A 117 -11.32 -5.61 -5.76
N ILE A 118 -10.06 -5.21 -5.67
CA ILE A 118 -9.67 -3.85 -5.32
C ILE A 118 -10.11 -2.92 -6.46
N MET A 119 -10.79 -1.85 -6.09
CA MET A 119 -11.29 -0.81 -6.99
C MET A 119 -10.45 0.47 -6.90
N GLU A 120 -9.90 0.74 -5.70
CA GLU A 120 -9.17 1.96 -5.37
C GLU A 120 -8.32 1.70 -4.14
N ALA A 121 -7.13 2.30 -4.09
CA ALA A 121 -6.31 2.30 -2.89
C ALA A 121 -5.52 3.61 -2.74
N ASP A 122 -5.55 4.18 -1.54
CA ASP A 122 -4.84 5.42 -1.22
C ASP A 122 -3.74 5.15 -0.21
N ILE A 123 -2.55 5.68 -0.47
CA ILE A 123 -1.40 5.64 0.43
C ILE A 123 -1.23 7.03 1.04
N ARG A 124 -1.27 7.11 2.36
CA ARG A 124 -1.12 8.36 3.12
C ARG A 124 0.15 8.28 3.94
N ILE A 125 0.99 9.30 3.85
CA ILE A 125 2.22 9.41 4.63
C ILE A 125 2.04 10.49 5.69
N ASN A 126 2.38 10.14 6.93
CA ASN A 126 2.27 11.03 8.07
C ASN A 126 3.49 11.96 8.17
N ALA A 127 3.45 13.04 7.39
CA ALA A 127 4.44 14.10 7.47
C ALA A 127 4.12 15.13 8.55
N GLN A 128 3.09 14.93 9.38
CA GLN A 128 2.87 15.76 10.57
C GLN A 128 3.79 15.32 11.71
N ASN A 129 3.90 14.01 11.93
CA ASN A 129 4.58 13.46 13.11
C ASN A 129 5.98 12.91 12.81
N PHE A 130 6.31 12.64 11.55
CA PHE A 130 7.54 11.96 11.17
C PHE A 130 8.34 12.73 10.11
N SER A 131 9.65 12.48 10.12
CA SER A 131 10.60 12.91 9.09
C SER A 131 11.12 11.71 8.31
N PHE A 132 11.30 11.90 7.01
CA PHE A 132 11.69 10.85 6.09
C PHE A 132 12.97 11.23 5.35
N TYR A 133 13.75 10.23 4.95
CA TYR A 133 14.89 10.43 4.05
C TYR A 133 14.77 9.52 2.84
N ASP A 134 15.38 9.93 1.72
CA ASP A 134 15.52 9.08 0.54
C ASP A 134 16.71 8.11 0.72
N GLN A 135 17.92 8.53 0.34
CA GLN A 135 19.14 7.73 0.47
C GLN A 135 20.09 8.23 1.55
N ASP A 136 20.10 9.54 1.84
CA ASP A 136 20.97 10.14 2.85
C ASP A 136 20.18 10.40 4.14
N PRO A 137 20.42 9.63 5.23
CA PRO A 137 19.69 9.80 6.49
C PRO A 137 19.96 11.14 7.19
N LYS A 138 20.91 11.96 6.69
CA LYS A 138 21.13 13.34 7.15
C LYS A 138 20.20 14.34 6.48
N GLN A 139 19.54 13.96 5.38
CA GLN A 139 18.63 14.82 4.61
C GLN A 139 17.18 14.45 4.93
N LEU A 140 16.71 14.92 6.07
CA LEU A 140 15.34 14.69 6.52
C LEU A 140 14.36 15.65 5.84
N VAL A 141 13.20 15.12 5.46
CA VAL A 141 12.09 15.80 4.82
C VAL A 141 10.81 15.48 5.60
N GLY A 142 10.09 16.52 6.00
CA GLY A 142 8.81 16.45 6.70
C GLY A 142 7.91 17.62 6.30
N SER A 143 6.79 17.83 6.99
CA SER A 143 6.03 19.09 6.87
C SER A 143 6.67 20.24 7.66
N ASP A 144 6.24 21.47 7.39
CA ASP A 144 6.70 22.68 8.09
C ASP A 144 6.42 22.68 9.60
N VAL A 145 5.52 21.81 10.06
CA VAL A 145 5.12 21.65 11.47
C VAL A 145 5.92 20.51 12.13
N VAL A 146 6.76 19.80 11.38
CA VAL A 146 7.44 18.60 11.87
C VAL A 146 8.38 18.93 13.01
N HIS A 147 8.03 18.39 14.17
CA HIS A 147 8.85 18.40 15.38
C HIS A 147 10.17 17.60 15.24
N ALA A 148 10.39 16.93 14.10
CA ALA A 148 11.64 16.26 13.80
C ALA A 148 12.71 17.22 13.23
N LEU A 149 13.07 18.19 14.08
CA LEU A 149 14.18 19.12 13.88
C LEU A 149 15.47 18.49 14.43
N ALA A 150 16.39 18.18 13.52
CA ALA A 150 17.85 18.06 13.72
C ALA A 150 18.40 17.01 14.72
N SER A 151 17.59 16.34 15.55
CA SER A 151 18.05 15.31 16.51
C SER A 151 17.04 14.19 16.78
N SER A 152 16.14 13.94 15.84
CA SER A 152 15.01 13.01 15.96
C SER A 152 15.09 11.91 14.89
N ASP A 153 14.55 10.75 15.22
CA ASP A 153 14.32 9.61 14.33
C ASP A 153 13.91 10.02 12.90
N GLY A 154 14.64 9.46 11.92
CA GLY A 154 14.33 9.56 10.50
C GLY A 154 13.96 8.18 9.94
N TYR A 155 13.03 8.14 9.00
CA TYR A 155 12.55 6.89 8.42
C TYR A 155 12.87 6.81 6.93
N ASN A 156 13.35 5.65 6.48
CA ASN A 156 13.63 5.42 5.07
C ASN A 156 12.30 5.46 4.29
N PHE A 157 12.18 6.43 3.38
CA PHE A 157 10.96 6.64 2.63
C PHE A 157 10.69 5.51 1.63
N GLU A 158 11.72 4.95 1.00
CA GLU A 158 11.57 3.79 0.11
C GLU A 158 11.07 2.57 0.87
N ALA A 159 11.61 2.30 2.07
CA ALA A 159 11.18 1.18 2.89
C ALA A 159 9.70 1.30 3.31
N LEU A 160 9.26 2.51 3.70
CA LEU A 160 7.87 2.78 4.02
C LEU A 160 6.98 2.61 2.78
N ILE A 161 7.32 3.22 1.64
CA ILE A 161 6.52 3.10 0.42
C ILE A 161 6.47 1.65 -0.06
N LEU A 162 7.57 0.90 0.05
CA LEU A 162 7.59 -0.52 -0.31
C LEU A 162 6.60 -1.33 0.53
N HIS A 163 6.51 -1.05 1.83
CA HIS A 163 5.52 -1.63 2.73
C HIS A 163 4.09 -1.25 2.34
N GLU A 164 3.81 0.04 2.18
CA GLU A 164 2.47 0.54 1.85
C GLU A 164 2.00 0.05 0.46
N LEU A 165 2.92 -0.11 -0.50
CA LEU A 165 2.63 -0.72 -1.80
C LEU A 165 2.31 -2.22 -1.68
N GLY A 166 2.86 -2.92 -0.69
CA GLY A 166 2.42 -4.28 -0.41
C GLY A 166 0.95 -4.33 0.02
N HIS A 167 0.54 -3.43 0.92
CA HIS A 167 -0.87 -3.26 1.27
C HIS A 167 -1.73 -2.82 0.09
N PHE A 168 -1.20 -1.95 -0.76
CA PHE A 168 -1.86 -1.50 -1.99
C PHE A 168 -2.17 -2.67 -2.92
N LEU A 169 -1.26 -3.63 -3.03
CA LEU A 169 -1.46 -4.86 -3.78
C LEU A 169 -2.42 -5.84 -3.08
N GLY A 170 -2.69 -5.66 -1.79
CA GLY A 170 -3.61 -6.49 -0.99
C GLY A 170 -2.92 -7.40 0.02
N LEU A 171 -1.60 -7.32 0.18
CA LEU A 171 -0.88 -8.06 1.23
C LEU A 171 -1.30 -7.56 2.60
N LYS A 172 -1.48 -8.48 3.56
CA LYS A 172 -1.63 -8.15 4.98
C LYS A 172 -0.25 -8.11 5.65
N HIS A 173 -0.19 -7.65 6.89
CA HIS A 173 1.02 -7.76 7.68
C HIS A 173 1.52 -9.21 7.76
N ALA A 174 2.82 -9.38 7.67
CA ALA A 174 3.48 -10.67 7.82
C ALA A 174 4.31 -10.71 9.11
N THR A 175 4.49 -11.92 9.64
CA THR A 175 5.42 -12.18 10.74
C THR A 175 6.66 -12.87 10.20
N GLY A 176 7.83 -12.53 10.72
CA GLY A 176 9.10 -13.08 10.27
C GLY A 176 10.21 -12.03 10.29
N ALA A 177 11.46 -12.46 10.47
CA ALA A 177 12.58 -11.54 10.42
C ALA A 177 12.76 -11.01 8.98
N GLY A 178 12.84 -9.69 8.82
CA GLY A 178 13.21 -9.05 7.56
C GLY A 178 12.10 -8.89 6.52
N THR A 179 10.85 -9.32 6.77
CA THR A 179 9.73 -9.03 5.86
C THR A 179 9.47 -7.53 5.76
N VAL A 180 9.29 -7.05 4.53
CA VAL A 180 8.88 -5.65 4.29
C VAL A 180 7.46 -5.39 4.79
N MET A 181 6.64 -6.43 4.94
CA MET A 181 5.27 -6.37 5.47
C MET A 181 5.19 -6.49 7.00
N ALA A 182 6.30 -6.35 7.73
CA ALA A 182 6.26 -6.27 9.19
C ALA A 182 5.62 -4.96 9.64
N THR A 183 4.78 -5.01 10.68
CA THR A 183 4.02 -3.85 11.21
C THR A 183 4.87 -2.68 11.72
N HIS A 184 6.17 -2.91 11.98
CA HIS A 184 7.06 -1.89 12.51
C HIS A 184 8.28 -1.69 11.62
N LEU A 185 8.47 -0.44 11.20
CA LEU A 185 9.70 0.07 10.62
C LEU A 185 10.42 0.91 11.69
N ALA A 186 11.58 0.43 12.11
CA ALA A 186 12.42 1.16 13.05
C ALA A 186 13.13 2.32 12.35
N SER A 187 13.44 3.35 13.12
CA SER A 187 14.18 4.53 12.68
C SER A 187 15.52 4.13 12.06
N TYR A 188 15.90 4.80 10.99
CA TYR A 188 17.14 4.56 10.23
C TYR A 188 17.34 3.11 9.73
N THR A 189 16.25 2.36 9.56
CA THR A 189 16.30 1.00 9.02
C THR A 189 15.94 0.99 7.53
N ASP A 190 16.89 0.56 6.71
CA ASP A 190 16.72 0.47 5.25
C ASP A 190 16.15 -0.90 4.85
N ARG A 191 14.87 -1.15 5.16
CA ARG A 191 14.19 -2.40 4.79
C ARG A 191 13.59 -2.31 3.38
N ILE A 192 14.47 -2.22 2.38
CA ILE A 192 14.10 -1.98 0.97
C ILE A 192 14.12 -3.25 0.10
N THR A 193 14.30 -4.43 0.69
CA THR A 193 14.35 -5.71 -0.04
C THR A 193 13.25 -6.64 0.47
N PRO A 194 12.26 -7.01 -0.37
CA PRO A 194 11.25 -8.00 0.00
C PRO A 194 11.91 -9.33 0.35
N SER A 195 11.45 -9.93 1.44
CA SER A 195 11.86 -11.27 1.84
C SER A 195 11.33 -12.31 0.84
N GLU A 196 11.79 -13.56 0.98
CA GLU A 196 11.27 -14.67 0.18
C GLU A 196 9.77 -14.87 0.41
N VAL A 197 9.29 -14.71 1.64
CA VAL A 197 7.86 -14.82 1.98
C VAL A 197 7.05 -13.73 1.28
N ASP A 198 7.54 -12.49 1.28
CA ASP A 198 6.87 -11.38 0.59
C ASP A 198 6.77 -11.65 -0.92
N SER A 199 7.86 -12.16 -1.48
CA SER A 199 7.98 -12.49 -2.91
C SER A 199 7.04 -13.63 -3.31
N GLN A 200 6.99 -14.71 -2.52
CA GLN A 200 6.09 -15.84 -2.77
C GLN A 200 4.62 -15.43 -2.63
N ASN A 201 4.30 -14.62 -1.62
CA ASN A 201 2.95 -14.14 -1.40
C ASN A 201 2.44 -13.32 -2.59
N VAL A 202 3.20 -12.30 -3.03
CA VAL A 202 2.77 -11.46 -4.15
C VAL A 202 2.67 -12.25 -5.45
N GLN A 203 3.61 -13.17 -5.70
CA GLN A 203 3.59 -14.04 -6.88
C GLN A 203 2.41 -15.02 -6.88
N CYS A 204 1.93 -15.47 -5.71
CA CYS A 204 0.76 -16.35 -5.64
C CYS A 204 -0.54 -15.73 -6.22
N VAL A 205 -0.58 -14.40 -6.38
CA VAL A 205 -1.74 -13.68 -6.93
C VAL A 205 -1.43 -13.06 -8.29
N TYR A 206 -0.22 -12.50 -8.47
CA TYR A 206 0.11 -11.66 -9.63
C TYR A 206 1.01 -12.32 -10.67
N ARG A 207 1.40 -13.59 -10.49
CA ARG A 207 2.20 -14.35 -11.45
C ARG A 207 1.40 -15.50 -12.04
#